data_AF-A0A5B9YG89-F1
#
_entry.id   AF-A0A5B9YG89-F1
#
_cell.length_a   1.000
_cell.length_b   1.000
_cell.length_c   1.000
_cell.angle_alpha   90.00
_cell.angle_beta   90.00
_cell.angle_gamma   90.00
#
_symmetry.space_group_name_H-M   'P 1'
#
loop_
_entity.id
_entity.type
_entity.pdbx_description
1 polymer ?
#
loop_
_entity_poly.entity_id
_entity_poly.type
_entity_poly.pdbx_seq_one_letter_code
_entity_poly.pdbx_strand_id
1 'polypeptide(L)'
;MKLKTFLILFFITFISVYALCGFYLRTHPRYVPQVQKQDLTPILNQSTFTEADYNTLFEQTGVTKPLIDEMRTMPNFIEKMELFQDNYLKEVSITSEYLPPVTTSEILDASQSGFQLGPYHNGYVLLTQSTYTANWRHGHAGIVIDEVRGITLEALNPGTYSMEQPISKWQYYPTVKMLRLKDVPQSTLDDIAEYAATHLKGLPYNILADKNQGEEPYETHCSLLVWQAFNHFGYDLDATGGLFVSPKNMAMSPLLELLQIYGFNPNEVW
;
A
#
# COMPACT_ATOMS: atom_id res chain seq x y z
N MET A 1 -5.26 15.66 44.55
CA MET A 1 -4.45 16.35 43.51
C MET A 1 -5.30 17.46 42.90
N LYS A 2 -4.82 18.71 42.81
CA LYS A 2 -5.61 19.80 42.20
C LYS A 2 -5.83 19.48 40.72
N LEU A 3 -7.03 19.72 40.18
CA LEU A 3 -7.40 19.41 38.78
C LEU A 3 -6.37 19.90 37.76
N LYS A 4 -5.78 21.07 38.00
CA LYS A 4 -4.69 21.62 37.17
C LYS A 4 -3.44 20.73 37.13
N THR A 5 -3.00 20.21 38.28
CA THR A 5 -1.85 19.30 38.36
C THR A 5 -2.14 17.97 37.67
N PHE A 6 -3.37 17.45 37.81
CA PHE A 6 -3.79 16.24 37.08
C PHE A 6 -3.75 16.46 35.56
N LEU A 7 -4.35 17.55 35.07
CA LEU A 7 -4.38 17.86 33.63
C LEU A 7 -2.97 18.03 33.06
N ILE A 8 -2.08 18.75 33.75
CA ILE A 8 -0.69 18.92 33.31
C ILE A 8 0.02 17.57 33.21
N LEU A 9 -0.09 16.73 34.24
CA LEU A 9 0.52 15.38 34.21
C LEU A 9 -0.07 14.54 33.08
N PHE A 10 -1.38 14.56 32.89
CA PHE A 10 -2.06 13.85 31.81
C PHE A 10 -1.54 14.28 30.43
N PHE A 11 -1.44 15.59 30.16
CA PHE A 11 -0.92 16.09 28.88
C PHE A 11 0.55 15.72 28.66
N ILE A 12 1.39 15.83 29.70
CA ILE A 12 2.80 15.41 29.62
C ILE A 12 2.87 13.93 29.27
N THR A 13 2.17 13.07 30.02
CA THR A 13 2.14 11.63 29.75
C THR A 13 1.63 11.32 28.36
N PHE A 14 0.55 11.97 27.91
CA PHE A 14 -0.01 11.79 26.58
C PHE A 14 1.01 12.14 25.48
N ILE A 15 1.67 13.30 25.59
CA ILE A 15 2.69 13.73 24.62
C ILE A 15 3.89 12.79 24.64
N SER A 16 4.34 12.34 25.82
CA SER A 16 5.44 11.39 25.94
C SER A 16 5.11 10.06 25.29
N VAL A 17 3.91 9.50 25.53
CA VAL A 17 3.45 8.26 24.90
C VAL A 17 3.36 8.44 23.39
N TYR A 18 2.78 9.55 22.91
CA TYR A 18 2.69 9.86 21.48
C TYR A 18 4.07 9.91 20.80
N ALA A 19 5.04 10.58 21.43
CA ALA A 19 6.41 10.67 20.94
C ALA A 19 7.10 9.29 20.93
N LEU A 20 6.94 8.49 22.00
CA LEU A 20 7.51 7.15 22.09
C LEU A 20 6.92 6.19 21.05
N CYS A 21 5.60 6.23 20.82
CA CYS A 21 4.95 5.44 19.77
C CYS A 21 5.49 5.81 18.39
N GLY A 22 5.62 7.11 18.07
CA GLY A 22 6.19 7.53 16.80
C GLY A 22 7.68 7.16 16.66
N PHE A 23 8.45 7.24 17.73
CA PHE A 23 9.85 6.77 17.74
C PHE A 23 9.93 5.26 17.47
N TYR A 24 9.08 4.46 18.13
CA TYR A 24 9.02 3.02 17.93
C TYR A 24 8.68 2.66 16.47
N LEU A 25 7.68 3.32 15.88
CA LEU A 25 7.29 3.10 14.48
C LEU A 25 8.42 3.45 13.51
N ARG A 26 9.17 4.51 13.77
CA ARG A 26 10.32 4.91 12.94
C ARG A 26 11.53 3.99 13.08
N THR A 27 11.69 3.29 14.20
CA THR A 27 12.74 2.27 14.37
C THR A 27 12.34 0.91 13.82
N HIS A 28 11.04 0.70 13.55
CA HIS A 28 10.49 -0.51 12.92
C HIS A 28 9.69 -0.13 11.66
N PRO A 29 10.35 0.47 10.65
CA PRO A 29 9.69 1.00 9.47
C PRO A 29 9.10 -0.12 8.58
N ARG A 30 9.52 -1.37 8.76
CA ARG A 30 8.96 -2.52 8.04
C ARG A 30 9.12 -3.81 8.85
N TYR A 31 8.33 -4.81 8.49
CA TYR A 31 8.54 -6.20 8.84
C TYR A 31 9.69 -6.80 8.02
N VAL A 32 10.60 -7.51 8.70
CA VAL A 32 11.66 -8.31 8.07
C VAL A 32 11.35 -9.77 8.34
N PRO A 33 11.09 -10.60 7.30
CA PRO A 33 10.81 -12.02 7.48
C PRO A 33 11.93 -12.72 8.25
N GLN A 34 11.57 -13.42 9.33
CA GLN A 34 12.52 -14.17 10.16
C GLN A 34 12.61 -15.63 9.72
N VAL A 35 12.61 -15.87 8.40
CA VAL A 35 12.67 -17.20 7.79
C VAL A 35 14.02 -17.42 7.13
N GLN A 36 14.53 -18.65 7.19
CA GLN A 36 15.70 -19.01 6.39
C GLN A 36 15.29 -19.10 4.92
N LYS A 37 16.13 -18.55 4.02
CA LYS A 37 15.95 -18.69 2.58
C LYS A 37 15.94 -20.17 2.18
N GLN A 38 14.90 -20.61 1.48
CA GLN A 38 14.75 -21.98 0.99
C GLN A 38 14.99 -22.05 -0.52
N ASP A 39 15.46 -23.19 -1.04
CA ASP A 39 15.46 -23.42 -2.49
C ASP A 39 14.03 -23.69 -2.98
N LEU A 40 13.50 -22.76 -3.79
CA LEU A 40 12.15 -22.84 -4.32
C LEU A 40 12.06 -23.68 -5.61
N THR A 41 13.20 -24.04 -6.22
CA THR A 41 13.26 -24.80 -7.48
C THR A 41 12.40 -26.07 -7.48
N PRO A 42 12.37 -26.89 -6.41
CA PRO A 42 11.53 -28.10 -6.37
C PRO A 42 10.03 -27.79 -6.40
N ILE A 43 9.61 -26.63 -5.87
CA ILE A 43 8.21 -26.18 -5.91
C ILE A 43 7.91 -25.60 -7.28
N LEU A 44 8.73 -24.67 -7.76
CA LEU A 44 8.49 -23.90 -8.98
C LEU A 44 8.43 -24.75 -10.26
N ASN A 45 9.10 -25.92 -10.28
CA ASN A 45 9.07 -26.85 -11.40
C ASN A 45 7.86 -27.81 -11.41
N GLN A 46 6.99 -27.76 -10.40
CA GLN A 46 5.81 -28.63 -10.36
C GLN A 46 4.75 -28.19 -11.39
N SER A 47 4.04 -29.18 -11.93
CA SER A 47 2.92 -28.93 -12.86
C SER A 47 1.68 -28.35 -12.16
N THR A 48 1.53 -28.57 -10.86
CA THR A 48 0.45 -28.05 -10.01
C THR A 48 0.99 -27.80 -8.61
N PHE A 49 0.46 -26.80 -7.90
CA PHE A 49 0.87 -26.49 -6.53
C PHE A 49 -0.21 -26.90 -5.53
N THR A 50 0.21 -27.45 -4.40
CA THR A 50 -0.65 -27.68 -3.24
C THR A 50 -0.80 -26.40 -2.42
N GLU A 51 -1.75 -26.36 -1.48
CA GLU A 51 -1.86 -25.22 -0.55
C GLU A 51 -0.59 -25.03 0.30
N ALA A 52 0.12 -26.11 0.63
CA ALA A 52 1.40 -26.02 1.33
C ALA A 52 2.47 -25.34 0.46
N ASP A 53 2.51 -25.63 -0.84
CA ASP A 53 3.43 -24.98 -1.78
C ASP A 53 3.15 -23.49 -1.87
N TYR A 54 1.88 -23.07 -2.02
CA TYR A 54 1.52 -21.65 -2.03
C TYR A 54 1.88 -20.94 -0.73
N ASN A 55 1.69 -21.59 0.42
CA ASN A 55 2.09 -21.03 1.71
C ASN A 55 3.61 -20.83 1.80
N THR A 56 4.40 -21.83 1.39
CA THR A 56 5.86 -21.70 1.33
C THR A 56 6.30 -20.58 0.38
N LEU A 57 5.69 -20.48 -0.80
CA LEU A 57 5.99 -19.40 -1.74
C LEU A 57 5.66 -18.02 -1.16
N PHE A 58 4.51 -17.87 -0.50
CA PHE A 58 4.14 -16.61 0.15
C PHE A 58 5.08 -16.23 1.29
N GLU A 59 5.44 -17.18 2.16
CA GLU A 59 6.40 -16.95 3.25
C GLU A 59 7.79 -16.56 2.76
N GLN A 60 8.18 -17.02 1.57
CA GLN A 60 9.51 -16.79 1.00
C GLN A 60 9.56 -15.56 0.07
N THR A 61 8.44 -15.13 -0.51
CA THR A 61 8.43 -14.10 -1.57
C THR A 61 7.47 -12.94 -1.34
N GLY A 62 6.54 -13.07 -0.39
CA GLY A 62 5.43 -12.13 -0.19
C GLY A 62 4.39 -12.14 -1.32
N VAL A 63 4.48 -13.07 -2.28
CA VAL A 63 3.55 -13.19 -3.41
C VAL A 63 2.48 -14.24 -3.10
N THR A 64 1.23 -13.89 -3.32
CA THR A 64 0.08 -14.75 -3.02
C THR A 64 -0.31 -15.64 -4.21
N LYS A 65 -1.13 -16.66 -3.93
CA LYS A 65 -1.71 -17.57 -4.91
C LYS A 65 -2.27 -16.91 -6.19
N PRO A 66 -3.18 -15.90 -6.14
CA PRO A 66 -3.74 -15.32 -7.36
C PRO A 66 -2.68 -14.73 -8.30
N LEU A 67 -1.65 -14.08 -7.74
CA LEU A 67 -0.57 -13.50 -8.54
C LEU A 67 0.43 -14.57 -9.03
N ILE A 68 0.70 -15.60 -8.20
CA ILE A 68 1.50 -16.76 -8.63
C ILE A 68 0.83 -17.43 -9.83
N ASP A 69 -0.48 -17.68 -9.77
CA ASP A 69 -1.22 -18.37 -10.83
C ASP A 69 -1.17 -17.61 -12.16
N GLU A 70 -1.27 -16.28 -12.12
CA GLU A 70 -1.07 -15.43 -13.29
C GLU A 70 0.37 -15.55 -13.83
N MET A 71 1.36 -15.43 -12.95
CA MET A 71 2.77 -15.45 -13.30
C MET A 71 3.27 -16.78 -13.84
N ARG A 72 2.65 -17.91 -13.49
CA ARG A 72 3.00 -19.25 -14.01
C ARG A 72 2.85 -19.35 -15.53
N THR A 73 2.07 -18.46 -16.13
CA THR A 73 1.91 -18.39 -17.60
C THR A 73 3.05 -17.63 -18.29
N MET A 74 3.91 -16.95 -17.52
CA MET A 74 5.01 -16.14 -18.03
C MET A 74 6.27 -16.98 -18.28
N PRO A 75 7.02 -16.70 -19.37
CA PRO A 75 8.23 -17.47 -19.71
C PRO A 75 9.35 -17.36 -18.67
N ASN A 76 9.38 -16.29 -17.88
CA ASN A 76 10.38 -16.03 -16.84
C ASN A 76 9.84 -16.20 -15.42
N PHE A 77 8.80 -17.03 -15.24
CA PHE A 77 8.19 -17.29 -13.94
C PHE A 77 9.20 -17.62 -12.83
N ILE A 78 10.09 -18.60 -13.08
CA ILE A 78 11.07 -19.07 -12.09
C ILE A 78 12.02 -17.94 -11.69
N GLU A 79 12.64 -17.27 -12.67
CA GLU A 79 13.56 -16.14 -12.45
C GLU A 79 12.91 -15.01 -11.64
N LYS A 80 11.64 -14.67 -11.96
CA LYS A 80 10.91 -13.65 -11.19
C LYS A 80 10.66 -14.08 -9.74
N MET A 81 10.28 -15.33 -9.50
CA MET A 81 10.04 -15.82 -8.14
C MET A 81 11.33 -15.85 -7.31
N GLU A 82 12.46 -16.19 -7.91
CA GLU A 82 13.78 -16.09 -7.26
C GLU A 82 14.14 -14.64 -6.92
N LEU A 83 13.91 -13.70 -7.86
CA LEU A 83 14.14 -12.28 -7.63
C LEU A 83 13.24 -11.71 -6.52
N PHE A 84 11.97 -12.13 -6.46
CA PHE A 84 11.09 -11.75 -5.36
C PHE A 84 11.54 -12.31 -4.02
N GLN A 85 12.01 -13.56 -3.98
CA GLN A 85 12.59 -14.13 -2.76
C GLN A 85 13.79 -13.30 -2.28
N ASP A 86 14.70 -12.98 -3.20
CA ASP A 86 15.88 -12.17 -2.88
C ASP A 86 15.49 -10.78 -2.39
N ASN A 87 14.54 -10.12 -3.04
CA ASN A 87 14.07 -8.80 -2.62
C ASN A 87 13.37 -8.85 -1.25
N TYR A 88 12.51 -9.85 -1.03
CA TYR A 88 11.70 -9.98 0.18
C TYR A 88 12.54 -10.23 1.44
N LEU A 89 13.59 -11.04 1.33
CA LEU A 89 14.48 -11.42 2.44
C LEU A 89 15.67 -10.48 2.63
N LYS A 90 15.96 -9.59 1.67
CA LYS A 90 17.10 -8.67 1.73
C LYS A 90 16.95 -7.66 2.86
N GLU A 91 18.04 -7.42 3.58
CA GLU A 91 18.16 -6.28 4.50
C GLU A 91 18.35 -4.99 3.72
N VAL A 92 17.70 -3.92 4.18
CA VAL A 92 17.71 -2.62 3.50
C VAL A 92 17.86 -1.48 4.49
N SER A 93 18.62 -0.46 4.09
CA SER A 93 18.63 0.84 4.77
C SER A 93 17.48 1.73 4.30
N ILE A 94 16.85 2.44 5.25
CA ILE A 94 15.68 3.29 5.02
C ILE A 94 16.03 4.72 5.44
N THR A 95 15.66 5.67 4.61
CA THR A 95 15.79 7.11 4.89
C THR A 95 14.41 7.76 4.92
N SER A 96 14.35 9.04 5.27
CA SER A 96 13.11 9.81 5.29
C SER A 96 13.21 10.98 4.32
N GLU A 97 12.18 11.14 3.49
CA GLU A 97 12.00 12.25 2.58
C GLU A 97 10.91 13.19 3.12
N TYR A 98 11.20 14.49 3.14
CA TYR A 98 10.24 15.50 3.57
C TYR A 98 9.37 15.95 2.40
N LEU A 99 8.05 15.85 2.59
CA LEU A 99 7.02 16.33 1.68
C LEU A 99 6.36 17.56 2.34
N PRO A 100 6.69 18.79 1.89
CA PRO A 100 6.17 19.99 2.50
C PRO A 100 4.62 20.03 2.55
N PRO A 101 4.01 20.67 3.54
CA PRO A 101 4.66 21.38 4.66
C PRO A 101 4.86 20.52 5.92
N VAL A 102 4.21 19.36 6.05
CA VAL A 102 4.18 18.61 7.33
C VAL A 102 4.22 17.09 7.16
N THR A 103 4.43 16.61 5.92
CA THR A 103 4.41 15.19 5.60
C THR A 103 5.84 14.67 5.46
N THR A 104 6.04 13.41 5.81
CA THR A 104 7.32 12.71 5.65
C THR A 104 7.03 11.31 5.16
N SER A 105 7.82 10.84 4.20
CA SER A 105 7.74 9.48 3.70
C SER A 105 9.06 8.74 3.95
N GLU A 106 8.97 7.48 4.38
CA GLU A 106 10.09 6.57 4.43
C GLU A 106 10.34 5.99 3.04
N ILE A 107 11.60 5.98 2.61
CA ILE A 107 12.02 5.43 1.33
C ILE A 107 13.26 4.57 1.53
N LEU A 108 13.46 3.57 0.66
CA LEU A 108 14.71 2.84 0.56
C LEU A 108 15.82 3.82 0.13
N ASP A 109 17.03 3.62 0.65
CA ASP A 109 18.20 4.40 0.21
C ASP A 109 18.40 4.26 -1.30
N ALA A 110 18.55 5.38 -2.00
CA ALA A 110 18.71 5.42 -3.46
C ALA A 110 19.95 4.65 -3.98
N SER A 111 20.93 4.37 -3.12
CA SER A 111 22.08 3.51 -3.45
C SER A 111 21.73 2.02 -3.56
N GLN A 112 20.56 1.61 -3.07
CA GLN A 112 20.09 0.23 -3.10
C GLN A 112 19.09 0.01 -4.23
N SER A 113 19.13 -1.17 -4.85
CA SER A 113 18.01 -1.63 -5.66
C SER A 113 16.77 -1.78 -4.77
N GLY A 114 15.66 -1.21 -5.21
CA GLY A 114 14.34 -1.41 -4.62
C GLY A 114 13.85 -2.85 -4.77
N PHE A 115 12.63 -3.11 -4.30
CA PHE A 115 11.98 -4.40 -4.53
C PHE A 115 11.23 -4.38 -5.86
N GLN A 116 11.08 -5.52 -6.51
CA GLN A 116 10.33 -5.61 -7.75
C GLN A 116 8.85 -5.91 -7.49
N LEU A 117 7.98 -5.12 -8.11
CA LEU A 117 6.55 -5.40 -8.17
C LEU A 117 6.28 -6.58 -9.10
N GLY A 118 5.31 -7.41 -8.71
CA GLY A 118 4.65 -8.35 -9.60
C GLY A 118 3.94 -7.67 -10.75
N PRO A 119 3.43 -8.45 -11.72
CA PRO A 119 2.47 -7.95 -12.69
C PRO A 119 1.35 -7.16 -12.00
N TYR A 120 1.02 -6.02 -12.57
CA TYR A 120 -0.04 -5.16 -12.10
C TYR A 120 -0.91 -4.76 -13.28
N HIS A 121 -2.19 -4.55 -12.99
CA HIS A 121 -3.17 -4.16 -13.99
C HIS A 121 -3.88 -2.88 -13.60
N ASN A 122 -4.54 -2.26 -14.58
CA ASN A 122 -5.44 -1.15 -14.32
C ASN A 122 -6.42 -1.52 -13.19
N GLY A 123 -6.67 -0.55 -12.31
CA GLY A 123 -7.55 -0.69 -11.16
C GLY A 123 -6.91 -1.39 -9.95
N TYR A 124 -5.68 -1.89 -10.05
CA TYR A 124 -4.98 -2.40 -8.87
C TYR A 124 -4.68 -1.26 -7.88
N VAL A 125 -4.74 -1.58 -6.59
CA VAL A 125 -4.51 -0.63 -5.50
C VAL A 125 -3.17 -0.92 -4.84
N LEU A 126 -2.38 0.12 -4.63
CA LEU A 126 -1.12 0.07 -3.91
C LEU A 126 -1.27 0.81 -2.59
N LEU A 127 -0.85 0.17 -1.50
CA LEU A 127 -0.82 0.77 -0.17
C LEU A 127 0.59 0.70 0.42
N THR A 128 0.93 1.69 1.25
CA THR A 128 2.18 1.70 2.02
C THR A 128 1.93 2.28 3.41
N GLN A 129 2.64 1.79 4.42
CA GLN A 129 2.66 2.40 5.76
C GLN A 129 3.68 3.54 5.86
N SER A 130 4.43 3.82 4.80
CA SER A 130 5.63 4.64 4.85
C SER A 130 5.40 6.14 4.99
N THR A 131 4.16 6.63 5.16
CA THR A 131 3.87 8.06 5.20
C THR A 131 3.34 8.51 6.57
N TYR A 132 3.86 9.66 7.01
CA TYR A 132 3.57 10.29 8.30
C TYR A 132 3.16 11.74 8.11
N THR A 133 2.19 12.19 8.90
CA THR A 133 1.88 13.61 9.07
C THR A 133 1.84 13.93 10.55
N ALA A 134 2.59 14.95 10.99
CA ALA A 134 2.70 15.34 12.39
C ALA A 134 3.03 14.17 13.37
N ASN A 135 3.84 13.19 12.92
CA ASN A 135 4.23 11.95 13.64
C ASN A 135 3.16 10.84 13.72
N TRP A 136 2.00 11.03 13.09
CA TRP A 136 1.01 9.96 12.93
C TRP A 136 1.28 9.20 11.63
N ARG A 137 1.49 7.88 11.73
CA ARG A 137 1.69 6.95 10.61
C ARG A 137 0.34 6.53 10.03
N HIS A 138 -0.13 7.25 9.04
CA HIS A 138 -1.41 6.97 8.37
C HIS A 138 -1.22 6.17 7.08
N GLY A 139 -0.03 6.19 6.49
CA GLY A 139 0.29 5.49 5.26
C GLY A 139 -0.09 6.27 4.00
N HIS A 140 -0.08 5.60 2.86
CA HIS A 140 -0.42 6.20 1.58
C HIS A 140 -1.04 5.17 0.66
N ALA A 141 -1.81 5.66 -0.32
CA ALA A 141 -2.56 4.84 -1.25
C ALA A 141 -2.54 5.44 -2.66
N GLY A 142 -2.54 4.56 -3.66
CA GLY A 142 -2.67 4.90 -5.07
C GLY A 142 -3.42 3.83 -5.84
N ILE A 143 -3.90 4.20 -7.03
CA ILE A 143 -4.56 3.28 -7.96
C ILE A 143 -3.79 3.26 -9.28
N VAL A 144 -3.58 2.08 -9.86
CA VAL A 144 -2.98 1.93 -11.20
C VAL A 144 -4.01 2.37 -12.24
N ILE A 145 -3.65 3.36 -13.05
CA ILE A 145 -4.53 3.90 -14.11
C ILE A 145 -4.02 3.64 -15.52
N ASP A 146 -2.76 3.23 -15.66
CA ASP A 146 -2.20 2.82 -16.94
C ASP A 146 -1.09 1.79 -16.72
N GLU A 147 -1.44 0.51 -16.88
CA GLU A 147 -0.51 -0.61 -16.74
C GLU A 147 0.61 -0.60 -17.79
N VAL A 148 0.34 -0.12 -19.00
CA VAL A 148 1.28 -0.15 -20.13
C VAL A 148 2.37 0.91 -19.95
N ARG A 149 1.98 2.11 -19.51
CA ARG A 149 2.91 3.20 -19.19
C ARG A 149 3.47 3.11 -17.78
N GLY A 150 2.93 2.24 -16.93
CA GLY A 150 3.31 2.11 -15.53
C GLY A 150 2.95 3.35 -14.71
N ILE A 151 1.70 3.79 -14.80
CA ILE A 151 1.20 5.01 -14.13
C ILE A 151 0.17 4.68 -13.07
N THR A 152 0.31 5.40 -11.96
CA THR A 152 -0.64 5.44 -10.85
C THR A 152 -1.22 6.84 -10.72
N LEU A 153 -2.45 6.95 -10.22
CA LEU A 153 -3.05 8.21 -9.80
C LEU A 153 -3.00 8.30 -8.28
N GLU A 154 -2.48 9.42 -7.78
CA GLU A 154 -2.23 9.60 -6.35
C GLU A 154 -2.45 11.05 -5.91
N ALA A 155 -2.80 11.23 -4.64
CA ALA A 155 -2.85 12.52 -3.96
C ALA A 155 -1.84 12.53 -2.80
N LEU A 156 -0.73 13.25 -2.95
CA LEU A 156 0.49 13.02 -2.15
C LEU A 156 0.52 13.78 -0.81
N ASN A 157 0.26 15.09 -0.83
CA ASN A 157 0.46 15.94 0.34
C ASN A 157 -0.32 17.27 0.26
N PRO A 158 -0.56 17.94 1.41
CA PRO A 158 -1.26 19.22 1.44
C PRO A 158 -0.63 20.29 0.54
N GLY A 159 -1.48 21.06 -0.12
CA GLY A 159 -1.06 22.14 -1.04
C GLY A 159 -0.75 21.67 -2.46
N THR A 160 -1.02 20.41 -2.77
CA THR A 160 -0.87 19.83 -4.13
C THR A 160 -2.22 19.37 -4.68
N TYR A 161 -2.20 18.80 -5.87
CA TYR A 161 -3.37 18.21 -6.53
C TYR A 161 -3.11 16.72 -6.77
N SER A 162 -4.16 15.94 -6.92
CA SER A 162 -4.04 14.56 -7.39
C SER A 162 -3.41 14.54 -8.78
N MET A 163 -2.45 13.65 -9.00
CA MET A 163 -1.64 13.63 -10.20
C MET A 163 -1.10 12.25 -10.55
N GLU A 164 -0.73 12.10 -11.82
CA GLU A 164 -0.08 10.91 -12.34
C GLU A 164 1.31 10.76 -11.72
N GLN A 165 1.67 9.53 -11.38
CA GLN A 165 2.92 9.16 -10.75
C GLN A 165 3.46 7.87 -11.39
N PRO A 166 4.78 7.77 -11.61
CA PRO A 166 5.37 6.53 -12.11
C PRO A 166 5.26 5.45 -11.04
N ILE A 167 4.71 4.29 -11.39
CA ILE A 167 4.56 3.17 -10.47
C ILE A 167 5.91 2.66 -9.94
N SER A 168 6.99 2.89 -10.69
CA SER A 168 8.35 2.51 -10.27
C SER A 168 8.77 3.13 -8.94
N LYS A 169 8.18 4.27 -8.53
CA LYS A 169 8.47 4.84 -7.21
C LYS A 169 8.04 3.93 -6.06
N TRP A 170 6.99 3.12 -6.27
CA TRP A 170 6.48 2.23 -5.23
C TRP A 170 7.49 1.15 -4.85
N GLN A 171 8.39 0.79 -5.77
CA GLN A 171 9.51 -0.15 -5.56
C GLN A 171 10.52 0.35 -4.51
N TYR A 172 10.46 1.64 -4.16
CA TYR A 172 11.32 2.29 -3.18
C TYR A 172 10.61 2.56 -1.84
N TYR A 173 9.35 2.18 -1.67
CA TYR A 173 8.77 2.20 -0.33
C TYR A 173 9.24 0.96 0.47
N PRO A 174 9.60 1.13 1.76
CA PRO A 174 9.97 0.01 2.61
C PRO A 174 8.79 -0.90 2.98
N THR A 175 7.57 -0.45 2.70
CA THR A 175 6.35 -1.25 2.84
C THR A 175 5.49 -1.08 1.60
N VAL A 176 5.04 -2.17 0.97
CA VAL A 176 4.04 -2.14 -0.11
C VAL A 176 3.07 -3.30 0.04
N LYS A 177 1.79 -3.01 -0.20
CA LYS A 177 0.72 -3.98 -0.35
C LYS A 177 0.04 -3.73 -1.69
N MET A 178 0.02 -4.73 -2.57
CA MET A 178 -0.69 -4.69 -3.84
C MET A 178 -1.97 -5.50 -3.73
N LEU A 179 -3.09 -4.88 -4.07
CA LEU A 179 -4.44 -5.40 -3.88
C LEU A 179 -5.23 -5.26 -5.19
N ARG A 180 -6.25 -6.10 -5.37
CA ARG A 180 -7.27 -5.88 -6.41
C ARG A 180 -8.67 -6.22 -5.89
N LEU A 181 -9.68 -5.66 -6.55
CA LEU A 181 -11.07 -6.08 -6.34
C LEU A 181 -11.22 -7.53 -6.80
N LYS A 182 -11.72 -8.38 -5.91
CA LYS A 182 -11.90 -9.80 -6.18
C LYS A 182 -13.28 -10.07 -6.81
N ASP A 183 -13.43 -11.25 -7.39
CA ASP A 183 -14.71 -11.76 -7.93
C ASP A 183 -15.33 -10.87 -9.04
N VAL A 184 -14.51 -10.07 -9.73
CA VAL A 184 -14.91 -9.24 -10.88
C VAL A 184 -13.98 -9.48 -12.07
N PRO A 185 -14.45 -9.28 -13.32
CA PRO A 185 -13.56 -9.33 -14.49
C PRO A 185 -12.61 -8.13 -14.52
N GLN A 186 -11.45 -8.29 -15.17
CA GLN A 186 -10.49 -7.19 -15.37
C GLN A 186 -11.12 -5.95 -16.04
N SER A 187 -12.10 -6.13 -16.93
CA SER A 187 -12.82 -5.01 -17.56
C SER A 187 -13.48 -4.06 -16.55
N THR A 188 -13.96 -4.58 -15.40
CA THR A 188 -14.51 -3.74 -14.33
C THR A 188 -13.44 -2.90 -13.66
N LEU A 189 -12.25 -3.47 -13.46
CA LEU A 189 -11.09 -2.74 -12.93
C LEU A 189 -10.58 -1.69 -13.93
N ASP A 190 -10.63 -1.99 -15.23
CA ASP A 190 -10.30 -1.05 -16.30
C ASP A 190 -11.26 0.15 -16.30
N ASP A 191 -12.57 -0.08 -16.15
CA ASP A 191 -13.57 1.00 -16.04
C ASP A 191 -13.33 1.88 -14.80
N ILE A 192 -12.98 1.28 -13.66
CA ILE A 192 -12.63 2.00 -12.42
C ILE A 192 -11.37 2.86 -12.63
N ALA A 193 -10.35 2.31 -13.28
CA ALA A 193 -9.11 3.01 -13.59
C ALA A 193 -9.34 4.20 -14.53
N GLU A 194 -10.14 4.01 -15.59
CA GLU A 194 -10.50 5.06 -16.54
C GLU A 194 -11.28 6.18 -15.86
N TYR A 195 -12.26 5.84 -15.01
CA TYR A 195 -12.99 6.82 -14.21
C TYR A 195 -12.03 7.64 -13.32
N ALA A 196 -11.11 6.98 -12.62
CA ALA A 196 -10.12 7.66 -11.80
C ALA A 196 -9.25 8.62 -12.64
N ALA A 197 -8.74 8.17 -13.79
CA ALA A 197 -7.88 8.94 -14.68
C ALA A 197 -8.57 10.20 -15.26
N THR A 198 -9.88 10.12 -15.48
CA THR A 198 -10.69 11.14 -16.14
C THR A 198 -11.34 12.13 -15.17
N HIS A 199 -11.81 11.65 -14.01
CA HIS A 199 -12.61 12.46 -13.07
C HIS A 199 -11.86 12.83 -11.78
N LEU A 200 -10.86 12.04 -11.37
CA LEU A 200 -10.20 12.22 -10.07
C LEU A 200 -8.80 12.84 -10.18
N LYS A 201 -8.34 13.16 -11.39
CA LYS A 201 -7.06 13.84 -11.63
C LYS A 201 -7.22 15.36 -11.49
N GLY A 202 -6.27 16.01 -10.84
CA GLY A 202 -6.28 17.46 -10.64
C GLY A 202 -7.17 17.94 -9.50
N LEU A 203 -7.63 17.05 -8.61
CA LEU A 203 -8.39 17.42 -7.42
C LEU A 203 -7.45 17.96 -6.34
N PRO A 204 -7.76 19.10 -5.71
CA PRO A 204 -6.94 19.65 -4.63
C PRO A 204 -6.87 18.68 -3.45
N TYR A 205 -5.67 18.58 -2.85
CA TYR A 205 -5.46 17.76 -1.66
C TYR A 205 -6.06 18.43 -0.42
N ASN A 206 -6.91 17.71 0.30
CA ASN A 206 -7.42 18.07 1.62
C ASN A 206 -7.46 16.84 2.54
N ILE A 207 -6.66 16.87 3.62
CA ILE A 207 -6.58 15.78 4.61
C ILE A 207 -7.91 15.54 5.37
N LEU A 208 -8.78 16.55 5.39
CA LEU A 208 -10.10 16.50 6.02
C LEU A 208 -11.24 16.33 5.00
N ALA A 209 -10.93 16.08 3.72
CA ALA A 209 -11.94 15.84 2.70
C ALA A 209 -12.89 14.73 3.15
N ASP A 210 -14.19 14.99 3.02
CA ASP A 210 -15.22 14.03 3.40
C ASP A 210 -15.68 13.19 2.20
N LYS A 211 -16.37 12.07 2.50
CA LYS A 211 -16.87 11.12 1.48
C LYS A 211 -18.09 11.63 0.71
N ASN A 212 -18.85 12.59 1.23
CA ASN A 212 -20.16 13.00 0.70
C ASN A 212 -20.04 14.18 -0.28
N GLN A 213 -19.19 14.05 -1.30
CA GLN A 213 -19.00 15.11 -2.31
C GLN A 213 -19.96 15.02 -3.50
N GLY A 214 -20.81 13.98 -3.55
CA GLY A 214 -21.73 13.74 -4.68
C GLY A 214 -21.05 13.06 -5.87
N GLU A 215 -21.62 13.22 -7.06
CA GLU A 215 -21.14 12.60 -8.30
C GLU A 215 -19.90 13.27 -8.88
N GLU A 216 -19.64 14.53 -8.50
CA GLU A 216 -18.48 15.32 -8.95
C GLU A 216 -17.59 15.67 -7.75
N PRO A 217 -16.60 14.82 -7.41
CA PRO A 217 -15.60 15.15 -6.40
C PRO A 217 -14.86 16.45 -6.70
N TYR A 218 -14.65 17.28 -5.67
CA TYR A 218 -13.99 18.58 -5.79
C TYR A 218 -12.73 18.70 -4.92
N GLU A 219 -12.47 17.76 -4.02
CA GLU A 219 -11.24 17.66 -3.24
C GLU A 219 -10.99 16.21 -2.80
N THR A 220 -9.75 15.87 -2.46
CA THR A 220 -9.45 14.49 -2.09
C THR A 220 -8.21 14.35 -1.20
N HIS A 221 -7.97 13.15 -0.70
CA HIS A 221 -6.67 12.73 -0.16
C HIS A 221 -6.39 11.31 -0.67
N CYS A 222 -5.19 10.78 -0.41
CA CYS A 222 -4.73 9.53 -1.02
C CYS A 222 -5.75 8.38 -0.99
N SER A 223 -6.31 8.08 0.19
CA SER A 223 -7.30 7.01 0.35
C SER A 223 -8.69 7.36 -0.15
N LEU A 224 -9.11 8.63 -0.03
CA LEU A 224 -10.40 9.05 -0.53
C LEU A 224 -10.44 9.00 -2.06
N LEU A 225 -9.33 9.32 -2.73
CA LEU A 225 -9.21 9.21 -4.18
C LEU A 225 -9.44 7.78 -4.64
N VAL A 226 -8.77 6.82 -4.01
CA VAL A 226 -8.95 5.40 -4.33
C VAL A 226 -10.40 5.00 -4.03
N TRP A 227 -10.90 5.29 -2.83
CA TRP A 227 -12.27 4.97 -2.46
C TRP A 227 -13.32 5.56 -3.42
N GLN A 228 -13.17 6.82 -3.85
CA GLN A 228 -14.07 7.50 -4.79
C GLN A 228 -14.12 6.77 -6.14
N ALA A 229 -12.98 6.26 -6.63
CA ALA A 229 -12.93 5.50 -7.87
C ALA A 229 -13.79 4.23 -7.79
N PHE A 230 -13.66 3.47 -6.69
CA PHE A 230 -14.40 2.22 -6.49
C PHE A 230 -15.88 2.45 -6.12
N ASN A 231 -16.14 3.42 -5.25
CA ASN A 231 -17.48 3.74 -4.77
C ASN A 231 -18.40 4.23 -5.89
N HIS A 232 -17.86 4.89 -6.93
CA HIS A 232 -18.61 5.25 -8.13
C HIS A 232 -19.29 4.03 -8.78
N PHE A 233 -18.62 2.87 -8.76
CA PHE A 233 -19.14 1.61 -9.30
C PHE A 233 -19.86 0.75 -8.25
N GLY A 234 -20.15 1.31 -7.06
CA GLY A 234 -20.86 0.62 -5.98
C GLY A 234 -19.99 -0.26 -5.08
N TYR A 235 -18.66 -0.14 -5.15
CA TYR A 235 -17.73 -0.89 -4.30
C TYR A 235 -17.23 -0.02 -3.14
N ASP A 236 -17.84 -0.17 -1.95
CA ASP A 236 -17.40 0.54 -0.75
C ASP A 236 -16.16 -0.14 -0.14
N LEU A 237 -14.99 0.46 -0.35
CA LEU A 237 -13.73 -0.05 0.20
C LEU A 237 -13.50 0.33 1.68
N ASP A 238 -14.36 1.12 2.30
CA ASP A 238 -14.22 1.47 3.72
C ASP A 238 -14.81 0.37 4.61
N ALA A 239 -13.95 -0.54 5.08
CA ALA A 239 -14.34 -1.62 5.98
C ALA A 239 -14.96 -1.18 7.33
N THR A 240 -14.82 0.10 7.70
CA THR A 240 -15.30 0.61 8.99
C THR A 240 -16.58 1.44 8.91
N GLY A 241 -17.00 1.85 7.70
CA GLY A 241 -18.16 2.73 7.51
C GLY A 241 -18.03 4.08 8.22
N GLY A 242 -16.80 4.52 8.50
CA GLY A 242 -16.51 5.74 9.26
C GLY A 242 -16.79 7.01 8.45
N LEU A 243 -16.46 8.18 9.00
CA LEU A 243 -16.53 9.43 8.23
C LEU A 243 -15.37 9.60 7.25
N PHE A 244 -14.22 8.99 7.56
CA PHE A 244 -13.00 9.03 6.77
C PHE A 244 -12.61 7.63 6.33
N VAL A 245 -11.92 7.54 5.19
CA VAL A 245 -11.31 6.31 4.71
C VAL A 245 -9.79 6.44 4.80
N SER A 246 -9.13 5.47 5.41
CA SER A 246 -7.67 5.40 5.52
C SER A 246 -7.10 4.23 4.71
N PRO A 247 -5.78 4.20 4.43
CA PRO A 247 -5.15 3.04 3.80
C PRO A 247 -5.40 1.76 4.60
N LYS A 248 -5.40 1.85 5.93
CA LYS A 248 -5.77 0.76 6.83
C LYS A 248 -7.20 0.27 6.62
N ASN A 249 -8.18 1.16 6.43
CA ASN A 249 -9.56 0.77 6.17
C ASN A 249 -9.68 -0.03 4.88
N MET A 250 -9.00 0.42 3.82
CA MET A 250 -8.97 -0.29 2.54
C MET A 250 -8.26 -1.64 2.65
N ALA A 251 -7.13 -1.71 3.38
CA ALA A 251 -6.43 -2.97 3.60
C ALA A 251 -7.28 -4.04 4.32
N MET A 252 -8.28 -3.62 5.10
CA MET A 252 -9.25 -4.47 5.78
C MET A 252 -10.52 -4.75 4.96
N SER A 253 -10.66 -4.17 3.77
CA SER A 253 -11.86 -4.34 2.95
C SER A 253 -12.04 -5.81 2.55
N PRO A 254 -13.21 -6.42 2.80
CA PRO A 254 -13.47 -7.78 2.37
C PRO A 254 -13.60 -7.90 0.85
N LEU A 255 -13.72 -6.78 0.13
CA LEU A 255 -13.83 -6.72 -1.33
C LEU A 255 -12.46 -6.86 -2.02
N LEU A 256 -11.38 -6.57 -1.32
CA LEU A 256 -10.04 -6.64 -1.90
C LEU A 256 -9.39 -8.00 -1.57
N GLU A 257 -8.71 -8.56 -2.55
CA GLU A 257 -7.77 -9.67 -2.34
C GLU A 257 -6.32 -9.18 -2.43
N LEU A 258 -5.47 -9.83 -1.65
CA LEU A 258 -4.03 -9.55 -1.61
C LEU A 258 -3.32 -10.21 -2.78
N LEU A 259 -2.41 -9.48 -3.44
CA LEU A 259 -1.58 -9.97 -4.53
C LEU A 259 -0.11 -10.11 -4.11
N GLN A 260 0.46 -9.05 -3.55
CA GLN A 260 1.85 -9.02 -3.11
C GLN A 260 2.02 -8.16 -1.86
N ILE A 261 2.92 -8.57 -0.97
CA ILE A 261 3.44 -7.75 0.12
C ILE A 261 4.96 -7.61 0.05
N TYR A 262 5.44 -6.46 0.48
CA TYR A 262 6.83 -6.21 0.84
C TYR A 262 6.85 -5.40 2.13
N GLY A 263 7.62 -5.83 3.13
CA GLY A 263 7.77 -5.10 4.39
C GLY A 263 6.52 -5.03 5.29
N PHE A 264 5.39 -5.64 4.92
CA PHE A 264 4.25 -5.86 5.80
C PHE A 264 4.39 -7.17 6.55
N ASN A 265 3.86 -7.25 7.78
CA ASN A 265 3.76 -8.53 8.49
C ASN A 265 2.66 -9.39 7.81
N PRO A 266 2.97 -10.59 7.28
CA PRO A 266 1.99 -11.44 6.60
C PRO A 266 0.83 -11.87 7.49
N ASN A 267 1.01 -11.86 8.82
CA ASN A 267 -0.02 -12.22 9.80
C ASN A 267 -0.89 -11.04 10.24
N GLU A 268 -0.61 -9.83 9.73
CA GLU A 268 -1.35 -8.62 10.06
C GLU A 268 -1.99 -8.01 8.81
N VAL A 269 -3.14 -7.39 9.01
CA VAL A 269 -3.88 -6.76 7.90
C VAL A 269 -3.28 -5.40 7.53
N TRP A 270 -2.74 -4.67 8.51
CA TRP A 270 -2.10 -3.38 8.33
C TRP A 270 -0.89 -3.26 9.24
#